data_AF-A0A6L8W6D0-F1
#
_entry.id   AF-A0A6L8W6D0-F1
#
_cell.length_a   1.000
_cell.length_b   1.000
_cell.length_c   1.000
_cell.angle_alpha   90.00
_cell.angle_beta   90.00
_cell.angle_gamma   90.00
#
_symmetry.space_group_name_H-M   'P 1'
#
loop_
_entity.id
_entity.type
_entity.pdbx_description
1 polymer ?
#
loop_
_entity_poly.entity_id
_entity_poly.type
_entity_poly.pdbx_seq_one_letter_code
_entity_poly.pdbx_strand_id
1 'polypeptide(L)'
;MIIGRIFGWILIGSAFLVVGHDLLQYLNNMVWHSILLGELWFIVNPEGLNLMQAIVQRYISPTLWDPFILSLLLWPAWMVFLVPGITLAILFRKRKKKEGRGFLA
;
A
#
# COMPACT_ATOMS: atom_id res chain seq x y z
N MET A 1 0.13 -2.79 -21.19
CA MET A 1 1.31 -2.28 -20.48
C MET A 1 1.65 -3.25 -19.36
N ILE A 2 2.77 -3.98 -19.48
CA ILE A 2 3.17 -5.05 -18.54
C ILE A 2 3.74 -4.45 -17.24
N ILE A 3 4.43 -3.32 -17.33
CA ILE A 3 5.10 -2.62 -16.21
C ILE A 3 4.11 -2.23 -15.10
N GLY A 4 3.00 -1.56 -15.44
CA GLY A 4 1.98 -1.19 -14.44
C GLY A 4 1.32 -2.41 -13.77
N ARG A 5 1.29 -3.56 -14.46
CA ARG A 5 0.79 -4.82 -13.88
C ARG A 5 1.78 -5.36 -12.85
N ILE A 6 3.07 -5.41 -13.18
CA ILE A 6 4.11 -5.88 -12.26
C ILE A 6 4.12 -5.03 -10.98
N PHE A 7 4.05 -3.70 -11.12
CA PHE A 7 4.03 -2.78 -9.99
C PHE A 7 2.79 -2.99 -9.09
N GLY A 8 1.61 -3.18 -9.70
CA GLY A 8 0.39 -3.52 -8.96
C GLY A 8 0.47 -4.85 -8.21
N TRP A 9 1.06 -5.89 -8.82
CA TRP A 9 1.26 -7.18 -8.16
C TRP A 9 2.26 -7.11 -6.99
N ILE A 10 3.32 -6.31 -7.10
CA ILE A 10 4.27 -6.06 -6.00
C ILE A 10 3.55 -5.42 -4.81
N LEU A 11 2.76 -4.36 -5.04
CA LEU A 11 2.00 -3.69 -4.00
C LEU A 11 1.00 -4.61 -3.30
N ILE A 12 0.29 -5.44 -4.08
CA ILE A 12 -0.62 -6.45 -3.52
C ILE A 12 0.16 -7.47 -2.68
N GLY A 13 1.30 -7.96 -3.17
CA GLY A 13 2.15 -8.88 -2.42
C GLY A 13 2.61 -8.30 -1.09
N SER A 14 3.08 -7.04 -1.09
CA SER A 14 3.44 -6.32 0.13
C SER A 14 2.26 -6.16 1.10
N ALA A 15 1.06 -5.86 0.60
CA ALA A 15 -0.13 -5.80 1.44
C ALA A 15 -0.44 -7.14 2.12
N PHE A 16 -0.31 -8.26 1.39
CA PHE A 16 -0.48 -9.59 1.97
C PHE A 16 0.58 -9.93 3.02
N LEU A 17 1.83 -9.51 2.85
CA LEU A 17 2.87 -9.70 3.86
C LEU A 17 2.54 -8.94 5.15
N VAL A 18 2.07 -7.69 5.03
CA VAL A 18 1.65 -6.87 6.18
C VAL A 18 0.46 -7.51 6.90
N VAL A 19 -0.56 -7.93 6.17
CA VAL A 19 -1.72 -8.63 6.76
C VAL A 19 -1.31 -9.96 7.41
N GLY A 20 -0.37 -10.69 6.80
CA GLY A 20 0.17 -11.92 7.38
C GLY A 20 0.90 -11.66 8.69
N HIS A 21 1.69 -10.60 8.76
CA HIS A 21 2.34 -10.17 10.00
C HIS A 21 1.31 -9.79 11.08
N ASP A 22 0.31 -8.97 10.74
CA ASP A 22 -0.77 -8.58 11.66
C ASP A 22 -1.56 -9.81 12.17
N LEU A 23 -1.82 -10.79 11.28
CA LEU A 23 -2.51 -12.03 11.64
C LEU A 23 -1.66 -12.91 12.57
N LEU A 24 -0.36 -13.05 12.32
CA LEU A 24 0.55 -13.78 13.20
C LEU A 24 0.65 -13.13 14.58
N GLN A 25 0.71 -11.80 14.64
CA GLN A 25 0.67 -11.07 15.90
C GLN A 25 -0.66 -11.24 16.63
N TYR A 26 -1.78 -11.20 15.90
CA TYR A 26 -3.11 -11.46 16.46
C TYR A 26 -3.20 -12.84 17.10
N LEU A 27 -2.68 -13.88 16.45
CA LEU A 27 -2.69 -15.24 16.98
C LEU A 27 -1.85 -15.39 18.25
N ASN A 28 -0.75 -14.63 18.38
CA ASN A 28 0.11 -14.66 19.56
C ASN A 28 -0.47 -13.84 20.73
N ASN A 29 -1.05 -12.68 20.44
CA ASN A 29 -1.43 -11.71 21.46
C ASN A 29 -2.93 -11.73 21.79
N MET A 30 -3.74 -12.45 21.00
CA MET A 30 -5.22 -12.45 21.03
C MET A 30 -5.85 -11.05 20.94
N VAL A 31 -5.07 -10.04 20.56
CA VAL A 31 -5.48 -8.65 20.41
C VAL A 31 -5.23 -8.26 18.97
N TRP A 32 -6.28 -7.76 18.32
CA TRP A 32 -6.15 -7.27 16.95
C TRP A 32 -5.42 -5.93 16.96
N HIS A 33 -4.22 -5.91 16.39
CA HIS A 33 -3.44 -4.71 16.20
C HIS A 33 -2.98 -4.66 14.74
N SER A 34 -3.30 -3.57 14.05
CA SER A 34 -2.81 -3.34 12.70
C SER A 34 -1.62 -2.41 12.74
N ILE A 35 -0.49 -2.83 12.17
CA ILE A 35 0.70 -1.99 12.11
C ILE A 35 0.42 -0.73 11.28
N LEU A 36 0.81 0.42 11.81
CA LEU A 36 0.66 1.71 11.13
C LEU A 36 1.69 1.82 10.00
N LEU A 37 1.36 2.55 8.93
CA LEU A 37 2.30 2.75 7.82
C LEU A 37 3.59 3.44 8.28
N GLY A 38 3.49 4.46 9.12
CA GLY A 38 4.62 5.19 9.67
C GLY A 38 5.49 4.31 10.57
N GLU A 39 4.86 3.43 11.36
CA GLU A 39 5.57 2.46 12.20
C GLU A 39 6.30 1.42 11.36
N LEU A 40 5.65 0.86 10.34
CA LEU A 40 6.29 -0.08 9.41
C LEU A 40 7.48 0.57 8.69
N TRP A 41 7.32 1.82 8.22
CA TRP A 41 8.43 2.56 7.63
C TRP A 41 9.53 2.78 8.66
N PHE A 42 9.22 3.21 9.87
CA PHE A 42 10.21 3.43 10.92
C PHE A 42 11.01 2.15 11.26
N ILE A 43 10.35 0.99 11.28
CA ILE A 43 11.01 -0.32 11.49
C ILE A 43 11.94 -0.67 10.33
N VAL A 44 11.52 -0.41 9.09
CA VAL A 44 12.29 -0.75 7.88
C VAL A 44 13.45 0.22 7.65
N ASN A 45 13.20 1.52 7.80
CA ASN A 45 14.18 2.58 7.59
C ASN A 45 13.77 3.88 8.32
N PRO A 46 14.27 4.11 9.55
CA PRO A 46 13.95 5.31 10.31
C PRO A 46 14.64 6.57 9.76
N GLU A 47 15.82 6.44 9.16
CA GLU A 47 16.55 7.57 8.57
C GLU A 47 15.80 8.17 7.39
N GLY A 48 15.22 7.32 6.53
CA GLY A 48 14.42 7.75 5.39
C GLY A 48 13.17 8.52 5.80
N LEU A 49 12.51 8.10 6.89
CA LEU A 49 11.36 8.80 7.45
C LEU A 49 11.74 10.21 7.94
N ASN A 50 12.81 10.30 8.73
CA ASN A 50 13.31 11.57 9.25
C ASN A 50 13.80 12.52 8.14
N LEU A 51 14.47 11.98 7.12
CA LEU A 51 14.90 12.76 5.96
C LEU A 51 13.70 13.30 5.19
N MET A 52 12.68 12.48 4.92
CA MET A 52 11.47 12.92 4.25
C MET A 52 10.73 13.97 5.07
N GLN A 53 10.63 13.80 6.38
CA GLN A 53 10.07 14.80 7.28
C GLN A 53 10.83 16.12 7.16
N ALA A 54 12.16 16.08 7.32
CA ALA A 54 13.01 17.26 7.24
C ALA A 54 12.88 17.95 5.87
N ILE A 55 12.85 17.19 4.78
CA ILE A 55 12.71 17.76 3.43
C ILE A 55 11.36 18.45 3.27
N VAL A 56 10.27 17.78 3.63
CA VAL A 56 8.92 18.35 3.47
C VAL A 56 8.75 19.58 4.36
N GLN A 57 9.16 19.51 5.62
CA GLN A 57 9.04 20.63 6.56
C GLN A 57 9.95 21.81 6.17
N ARG A 58 11.15 21.55 5.64
CA ARG A 58 12.14 22.59 5.31
C ARG A 58 11.95 23.21 3.93
N TYR A 59 11.53 22.44 2.93
CA TYR A 59 11.49 22.88 1.54
C TYR A 59 10.08 23.03 0.97
N ILE A 60 9.05 22.44 1.58
CA ILE A 60 7.67 22.50 1.06
C ILE A 60 6.77 23.30 2.00
N SER A 61 6.39 22.70 3.13
CA SER A 61 5.63 23.34 4.19
C SER A 61 5.51 22.39 5.39
N PRO A 62 5.67 22.87 6.64
CA PRO A 62 5.36 22.09 7.83
C PRO A 62 3.92 21.58 7.86
N THR A 63 2.96 22.38 7.37
CA THR A 63 1.54 22.02 7.37
C THR A 63 1.20 20.87 6.44
N LEU A 64 2.05 20.60 5.43
CA LEU A 64 1.87 19.45 4.55
C LEU A 64 2.26 18.16 5.27
N TRP A 65 3.30 18.21 6.09
CA TRP A 65 3.71 17.07 6.89
C TRP A 65 2.66 16.75 7.96
N ASP A 66 2.27 17.75 8.74
CA ASP A 66 1.28 17.62 9.82
C ASP A 66 0.16 18.65 9.59
N PRO A 67 -1.08 18.24 9.27
CA PRO A 67 -1.64 16.91 9.54
C PRO A 67 -1.68 15.92 8.37
N PHE A 68 -1.38 16.29 7.12
CA PHE A 68 -1.75 15.46 5.97
C PHE A 68 -0.92 14.18 5.84
N ILE A 69 0.41 14.30 5.72
CA ILE A 69 1.28 13.12 5.58
C ILE A 69 1.23 12.29 6.86
N LEU A 70 1.26 12.94 8.02
CA LEU A 70 1.20 12.27 9.32
C LEU A 70 -0.10 11.47 9.47
N SER A 71 -1.25 12.01 9.06
CA SER A 71 -2.51 11.27 9.03
C SER A 71 -2.43 10.01 8.16
N LEU A 72 -1.77 10.09 6.99
CA LEU A 72 -1.57 8.93 6.12
C LEU A 72 -0.63 7.89 6.75
N LEU A 73 0.41 8.34 7.46
CA LEU A 73 1.32 7.46 8.21
C LEU A 73 0.61 6.73 9.37
N LEU A 74 -0.42 7.35 9.94
CA LEU A 74 -1.26 6.76 10.98
C LEU A 74 -2.35 5.82 10.43
N TRP A 75 -2.43 5.61 9.11
CA TRP A 75 -3.35 4.62 8.57
C TRP A 75 -2.76 3.20 8.64
N PRO A 76 -3.62 2.17 8.74
CA PRO A 76 -3.17 0.79 8.69
C PRO A 76 -2.38 0.53 7.41
N ALA A 77 -1.15 0.02 7.54
CA ALA A 77 -0.23 -0.15 6.42
C ALA A 77 -0.85 -1.00 5.30
N TRP A 78 -1.61 -2.05 5.66
CA TRP A 78 -2.28 -2.90 4.69
C TRP A 78 -3.27 -2.14 3.81
N MET A 79 -4.04 -1.18 4.35
CA MET A 79 -4.98 -0.36 3.56
C MET A 79 -4.22 0.50 2.55
N VAL A 80 -3.11 1.11 2.99
CA VAL A 80 -2.32 2.02 2.17
C VAL A 80 -1.66 1.29 0.99
N PHE A 81 -1.26 0.02 1.14
CA PHE A 81 -0.72 -0.76 0.01
C PHE A 81 -1.82 -1.41 -0.85
N LEU A 82 -2.91 -1.88 -0.23
CA LEU A 82 -3.96 -2.61 -0.91
C LEU A 82 -4.82 -1.71 -1.81
N VAL A 83 -5.16 -0.50 -1.37
CA VAL A 83 -6.00 0.43 -2.15
C VAL A 83 -5.34 0.83 -3.49
N PRO A 84 -4.08 1.30 -3.53
CA PRO A 84 -3.39 1.60 -4.79
C PRO A 84 -3.11 0.34 -5.61
N GLY A 85 -2.74 -0.77 -4.97
CA GLY A 85 -2.49 -2.05 -5.64
C GLY A 85 -3.70 -2.56 -6.40
N ILE A 86 -4.89 -2.56 -5.77
CA ILE A 86 -6.15 -2.94 -6.41
C ILE A 86 -6.53 -1.94 -7.50
N THR A 87 -6.39 -0.64 -7.25
CA THR A 87 -6.73 0.40 -8.23
C THR A 87 -5.91 0.23 -9.51
N LEU A 88 -4.59 0.02 -9.40
CA LEU A 88 -3.72 -0.28 -10.53
C LEU A 88 -4.09 -1.60 -11.19
N ALA A 89 -4.35 -2.66 -10.42
CA ALA A 89 -4.74 -3.96 -10.97
C ALA A 89 -6.04 -3.89 -11.78
N ILE A 90 -7.02 -3.11 -11.34
CA ILE A 90 -8.28 -2.89 -12.05
C ILE A 90 -8.07 -2.03 -13.30
N LEU A 91 -7.33 -0.92 -13.21
CA LEU A 91 -7.07 -0.01 -14.32
C LEU A 91 -6.32 -0.72 -15.47
N PHE A 92 -5.36 -1.59 -15.12
CA PHE A 92 -4.60 -2.39 -16.08
C PHE A 92 -5.20 -3.76 -16.39
N ARG A 93 -6.38 -4.08 -15.84
CA ARG A 93 -7.13 -5.29 -16.23
C ARG A 93 -7.57 -5.10 -17.66
N LYS A 94 -6.79 -5.65 -18.61
CA LYS A 94 -7.23 -5.84 -20.00
C LYS A 94 -8.67 -6.38 -19.93
N ARG A 95 -9.65 -5.59 -20.38
CA ARG A 95 -10.98 -6.11 -20.70
C ARG A 95 -10.72 -7.33 -21.57
N LYS A 96 -10.94 -8.54 -21.04
CA LYS A 96 -11.08 -9.71 -21.90
C LYS A 96 -12.26 -9.34 -22.79
N LYS A 97 -11.98 -9.01 -24.05
CA LYS A 97 -12.98 -8.94 -25.10
C LYS A 97 -13.66 -10.31 -25.00
N LYS A 98 -14.90 -10.34 -24.50
CA LYS A 98 -15.75 -11.52 -24.64
C LYS A 98 -15.91 -11.65 -26.15
N GLU A 99 -15.05 -12.45 -26.76
CA GLU A 99 -15.20 -12.88 -28.13
C GLU A 99 -16.43 -13.77 -28.12
N GLY A 100 -17.57 -13.12 -28.35
CA GLY A 100 -18.86 -13.76 -28.45
C GLY A 100 -18.85 -14.69 -29.65
N ARG A 101 -19.10 -15.96 -29.39
CA ARG A 101 -19.90 -16.88 -30.22
C ARG A 101 -19.77 -16.64 -31.74
N GLY A 102 -18.82 -17.32 -32.36
CA GLY A 102 -18.88 -17.68 -33.77
C GLY A 102 -19.32 -19.13 -33.92
N PHE A 103 -20.63 -19.34 -34.11
CA PHE A 103 -21.22 -20.36 -34.98
C PHE A 103 -20.77 -21.83 -34.79
N LEU A 104 -21.46 -22.57 -33.93
CA LEU A 104 -21.56 -24.02 -34.08
C LEU A 104 -22.60 -24.31 -35.16
N ALA A 105 -22.08 -24.90 -36.25
CA ALA A 105 -22.61 -25.97 -37.10
C ALA A 105 -24.13 -26.18 -37.20
#